data_AF-R7P9F2-F1
#
_entry.id   AF-R7P9F2-F1
#
_cell.length_a   1.000
_cell.length_b   1.000
_cell.length_c   1.000
_cell.angle_alpha   90.00
_cell.angle_beta   90.00
_cell.angle_gamma   90.00
#
_symmetry.space_group_name_H-M   'P 1'
#
loop_
_entity.id
_entity.type
_entity.pdbx_description
1 polymer ?
#
loop_
_entity_poly.entity_id
_entity_poly.type
_entity_poly.pdbx_seq_one_letter_code
_entity_poly.pdbx_strand_id
1 'polypeptide(L)'
;MGKIKDLKNGEAIAIKIKKGKYKNKYLILICCKESPEEERDFYFRAKLSKKLPTTTEEINKLPYIKVRAMHYIERYLPRMGRETYEELVERKKHYVYYPDEYNYLYVYYFTLLFEKGDNLDDIIYLNIYNVERPTDEYVNDSKSHYREIILFNRLEEDLIEYYENYNLKKAHRYTKEGQQRCEQNAKAIIEVLKKYDLLQKHKK
;
A
#
# COMPACT_ATOMS: atom_id res chain seq x y z
N MET A 1 10.33 28.40 -2.59
CA MET A 1 9.73 27.06 -2.64
C MET A 1 10.23 26.29 -1.43
N GLY A 2 9.34 25.92 -0.51
CA GLY A 2 9.71 25.06 0.61
C GLY A 2 10.22 23.71 0.09
N LYS A 3 11.23 23.14 0.75
CA LYS A 3 11.60 21.73 0.57
C LYS A 3 10.97 20.96 1.71
N ILE A 4 10.40 19.79 1.42
CA ILE A 4 10.05 18.86 2.49
C ILE A 4 11.34 18.50 3.25
N LYS A 5 11.27 18.46 4.58
CA LYS A 5 12.39 17.98 5.40
C LYS A 5 12.72 16.56 4.95
N ASP A 6 14.01 16.22 4.95
CA ASP A 6 14.40 14.83 4.79
C ASP A 6 13.93 14.02 6.01
N LEU A 7 12.84 13.27 5.81
CA LEU A 7 12.23 12.48 6.86
C LEU A 7 13.01 11.18 7.05
N LYS A 8 13.28 10.84 8.30
CA LYS A 8 13.88 9.56 8.69
C LYS A 8 12.81 8.48 8.81
N ASN A 9 13.22 7.22 8.70
CA ASN A 9 12.32 6.09 8.91
C ASN A 9 11.59 6.19 10.27
N GLY A 10 10.27 6.02 10.26
CA GLY A 10 9.42 6.13 11.43
C GLY A 10 9.00 7.56 11.82
N GLU A 11 9.57 8.61 11.21
CA GLU A 11 9.06 9.99 11.38
C GLU A 11 7.71 10.16 10.69
N ALA A 12 6.88 11.06 11.21
CA ALA A 12 5.54 11.29 10.69
C ALA A 12 5.26 12.77 10.36
N ILE A 13 4.42 12.97 9.36
CA ILE A 13 3.80 14.25 9.04
C ILE A 13 2.29 14.12 9.05
N ALA A 14 1.59 15.23 9.28
CA ALA A 14 0.14 15.30 9.19
C ALA A 14 -0.29 16.32 8.14
N ILE A 15 -1.37 16.01 7.44
CA ILE A 15 -2.02 16.89 6.47
C ILE A 15 -3.50 16.96 6.83
N LYS A 16 -4.03 18.18 6.96
CA LYS A 16 -5.44 18.40 7.30
C LYS A 16 -6.28 18.32 6.04
N ILE A 17 -7.28 17.44 6.04
CA ILE A 17 -8.21 17.26 4.93
C ILE A 17 -9.11 18.49 4.80
N LYS A 18 -9.15 19.09 3.61
CA LYS A 18 -9.80 20.39 3.37
C LYS A 18 -11.25 20.29 2.90
N LYS A 19 -11.61 19.19 2.23
CA LYS A 19 -12.89 19.04 1.51
C LYS A 19 -13.56 17.68 1.79
N GLY A 20 -14.81 17.56 1.39
CA GLY A 20 -15.58 16.31 1.46
C GLY A 20 -15.98 15.88 2.87
N LYS A 21 -16.47 14.65 3.01
CA LYS A 21 -17.03 14.12 4.27
C LYS A 21 -15.97 13.88 5.37
N TYR A 22 -14.69 13.89 5.02
CA TYR A 22 -13.58 13.78 5.96
C TYR A 22 -12.91 15.14 6.26
N LYS A 23 -13.51 16.26 5.82
CA LYS A 23 -13.03 17.60 6.14
C LYS A 23 -12.72 17.77 7.63
N ASN A 24 -11.64 18.50 7.92
CA ASN A 24 -11.09 18.77 9.25
C ASN A 24 -10.47 17.57 9.98
N LYS A 25 -10.47 16.38 9.39
CA LYS A 25 -9.67 15.24 9.85
C LYS A 25 -8.25 15.35 9.32
N TYR A 26 -7.37 14.46 9.78
CA TYR A 26 -5.96 14.48 9.43
C TYR A 26 -5.55 13.15 8.79
N LEU A 27 -4.82 13.23 7.68
CA LEU A 27 -4.02 12.14 7.17
C LEU A 27 -2.67 12.19 7.86
N ILE A 28 -2.27 11.08 8.47
CA ILE A 28 -0.99 10.92 9.15
C ILE A 28 -0.12 10.05 8.26
N LEU A 29 0.92 10.63 7.68
CA LEU A 29 1.86 9.91 6.82
C LEU A 29 3.10 9.54 7.62
N ILE A 30 3.40 8.26 7.70
CA ILE A 30 4.51 7.69 8.45
C ILE A 30 5.56 7.25 7.44
N CYS A 31 6.74 7.86 7.51
CA CYS A 31 7.84 7.58 6.60
C CYS A 31 8.34 6.14 6.82
N CYS A 32 8.46 5.37 5.74
CA CYS A 32 8.91 3.98 5.77
C CYS A 32 10.09 3.74 4.82
N LYS A 33 11.22 4.40 5.11
CA LYS A 33 12.52 4.18 4.44
C LYS A 33 13.23 2.99 5.08
N GLU A 34 12.81 1.78 4.75
CA GLU A 34 13.26 0.55 5.41
C GLU A 34 14.42 -0.14 4.66
N SER A 35 14.76 0.31 3.45
CA SER A 35 15.86 -0.21 2.65
C SER A 35 16.61 0.91 1.90
N PRO A 36 17.86 0.70 1.46
CA PRO A 36 18.61 1.69 0.67
C PRO A 36 17.92 2.10 -0.65
N GLU A 37 17.12 1.20 -1.23
CA GLU A 37 16.30 1.50 -2.41
C GLU A 37 15.19 2.51 -2.08
N GLU A 38 14.71 2.49 -0.84
CA GLU A 38 13.67 3.38 -0.32
C GLU A 38 14.20 4.72 0.18
N GLU A 39 15.50 4.83 0.46
CA GLU A 39 16.11 6.11 0.89
C GLU A 39 16.00 7.21 -0.17
N ARG A 40 15.88 6.83 -1.46
CA ARG A 40 15.79 7.77 -2.59
C ARG A 40 14.40 8.33 -2.79
N ASP A 41 13.36 7.67 -2.28
CA ASP A 41 11.98 8.02 -2.55
C ASP A 41 11.17 8.26 -1.28
N PHE A 42 10.07 9.01 -1.42
CA PHE A 42 9.17 9.31 -0.32
C PHE A 42 8.16 8.18 -0.10
N TYR A 43 8.62 7.11 0.57
CA TYR A 43 7.76 6.00 0.98
C TYR A 43 7.01 6.30 2.27
N PHE A 44 5.69 6.10 2.23
CA PHE A 44 4.81 6.33 3.36
C PHE A 44 3.81 5.20 3.57
N ARG A 45 3.43 5.00 4.82
CA ARG A 45 2.12 4.43 5.21
C ARG A 45 1.23 5.55 5.70
N ALA A 46 -0.09 5.39 5.56
CA ALA A 46 -1.03 6.41 6.01
C ALA A 46 -1.96 5.89 7.11
N LYS A 47 -2.34 6.77 8.04
CA LYS A 47 -3.46 6.57 8.98
C LYS A 47 -4.43 7.74 8.88
N LEU A 48 -5.69 7.50 9.25
CA LEU A 48 -6.73 8.54 9.29
C LEU A 48 -7.06 8.88 10.75
N SER A 49 -6.90 10.15 11.13
CA SER A 49 -7.19 10.64 12.48
C SER A 49 -8.31 11.69 12.50
N LYS A 50 -9.14 11.68 13.55
CA LYS A 50 -10.17 12.71 13.76
C LYS A 50 -9.59 14.06 14.24
N LYS A 51 -8.47 14.01 14.97
CA LYS A 51 -7.76 15.18 15.53
C LYS A 51 -6.27 15.06 15.23
N LEU A 52 -5.51 16.15 15.32
CA LEU A 52 -4.05 16.08 15.19
C LEU A 52 -3.50 15.26 16.37
N PRO A 53 -2.86 14.09 16.15
CA PRO A 53 -2.26 13.33 17.22
C PRO A 53 -1.01 14.03 17.74
N THR A 54 -0.74 13.85 19.03
CA THR A 54 0.41 14.46 19.73
C THR A 54 1.38 13.43 20.30
N THR A 55 1.00 12.15 20.37
CA THR A 55 1.87 11.07 20.85
C THR A 55 1.86 9.85 19.92
N THR A 56 2.90 9.02 20.02
CA THR A 56 3.00 7.75 19.29
C THR A 56 1.84 6.81 19.64
N GLU A 57 1.43 6.74 20.91
CA GLU A 57 0.33 5.87 21.37
C GLU A 57 -1.01 6.28 20.77
N GLU A 58 -1.25 7.59 20.59
CA GLU A 58 -2.43 8.06 19.88
C GLU A 58 -2.41 7.59 18.42
N ILE A 59 -1.26 7.65 17.76
CA ILE A 59 -1.11 7.17 16.37
C ILE A 59 -1.26 5.65 16.29
N ASN A 60 -0.66 4.88 17.20
CA ASN A 60 -0.71 3.41 17.16
C ASN A 60 -2.15 2.88 17.24
N LYS A 61 -3.04 3.57 17.98
CA LYS A 61 -4.48 3.23 18.06
C LYS A 61 -5.27 3.52 16.79
N LEU A 62 -4.74 4.31 15.86
CA LEU A 62 -5.42 4.63 14.60
C LEU A 62 -5.28 3.47 13.60
N PRO A 63 -6.32 3.21 12.79
CA PRO A 63 -6.23 2.23 11.71
C PRO A 63 -5.33 2.75 10.58
N TYR A 64 -4.51 1.85 10.03
CA TYR A 64 -3.82 2.08 8.78
C TYR A 64 -4.79 2.11 7.60
N ILE A 65 -4.54 3.00 6.65
CA ILE A 65 -5.24 3.05 5.37
C ILE A 65 -4.63 1.97 4.48
N LYS A 66 -5.46 1.02 4.06
CA LYS A 66 -5.10 0.02 3.05
C LYS A 66 -5.06 0.74 1.71
N VAL A 67 -3.98 0.64 0.95
CA VAL A 67 -3.84 1.33 -0.37
C VAL A 67 -4.03 0.39 -1.55
N ARG A 68 -3.93 -0.92 -1.33
CA ARG A 68 -4.21 -1.94 -2.34
C ARG A 68 -4.74 -3.21 -1.69
N ALA A 69 -5.60 -3.93 -2.41
CA ALA A 69 -5.91 -5.32 -2.11
C ALA A 69 -5.56 -6.24 -3.28
N MET A 70 -4.91 -7.36 -2.98
CA MET A 70 -4.52 -8.42 -3.91
C MET A 70 -5.25 -9.70 -3.52
N HIS A 71 -5.83 -10.40 -4.48
CA HIS A 71 -6.48 -11.69 -4.16
C HIS A 71 -5.41 -12.71 -3.74
N TYR A 72 -5.67 -13.54 -2.73
CA TYR A 72 -4.68 -14.45 -2.13
C TYR A 72 -3.99 -15.37 -3.14
N ILE A 73 -4.70 -15.77 -4.20
CA ILE A 73 -4.18 -16.57 -5.31
C ILE A 73 -3.04 -15.86 -6.04
N GLU A 74 -3.10 -14.53 -6.17
CA GLU A 74 -2.10 -13.70 -6.86
C GLU A 74 -0.81 -13.51 -6.04
N ARG A 75 -0.71 -14.07 -4.82
CA ARG A 75 0.57 -14.08 -4.08
C ARG A 75 1.69 -14.76 -4.87
N TYR A 76 1.35 -15.61 -5.84
CA TYR A 76 2.26 -16.28 -6.77
C TYR A 76 2.45 -15.53 -8.10
N LEU A 77 2.26 -14.22 -8.15
CA LEU A 77 2.75 -13.44 -9.30
C LEU A 77 4.27 -13.23 -9.15
N PRO A 78 5.10 -13.67 -10.11
CA PRO A 78 6.54 -13.48 -10.04
C PRO A 78 6.93 -12.05 -10.39
N ARG A 79 8.14 -11.68 -9.99
CA ARG A 79 8.91 -10.60 -10.62
C ARG A 79 9.21 -11.03 -12.07
N MET A 80 8.28 -10.70 -12.98
CA MET A 80 8.23 -11.08 -14.41
C MET A 80 9.59 -11.54 -14.98
N GLY A 81 9.69 -12.83 -15.33
CA GLY A 81 10.79 -13.41 -16.11
C GLY A 81 11.99 -13.97 -15.34
N ARG A 82 11.96 -14.00 -14.00
CA ARG A 82 13.10 -14.50 -13.18
C ARG A 82 12.93 -15.89 -12.59
N GLU A 83 11.69 -16.33 -12.35
CA GLU A 83 11.37 -17.60 -11.70
C GLU A 83 10.14 -18.21 -12.38
N THR A 84 10.10 -19.54 -12.49
CA THR A 84 8.93 -20.32 -12.86
C THR A 84 7.91 -20.36 -11.71
N TYR A 85 6.67 -20.74 -12.01
CA TYR A 85 5.62 -20.92 -11.02
C TYR A 85 5.99 -21.96 -9.96
N GLU A 86 6.65 -23.06 -10.35
CA GLU A 86 7.07 -24.13 -9.44
C GLU A 86 8.11 -23.62 -8.43
N GLU A 87 9.14 -22.91 -8.91
CA GLU A 87 10.16 -22.27 -8.07
C GLU A 87 9.53 -21.25 -7.11
N LEU A 88 8.55 -20.49 -7.61
CA LEU A 88 7.85 -19.50 -6.80
C LEU A 88 6.99 -20.12 -5.69
N VAL A 89 6.30 -21.22 -5.98
CA VAL A 89 5.54 -21.98 -4.98
C VAL A 89 6.47 -22.49 -3.88
N GLU A 90 7.60 -23.08 -4.28
CA GLU A 90 8.58 -23.62 -3.36
C GLU A 90 9.19 -22.52 -2.47
N ARG A 91 9.55 -21.37 -3.05
CA ARG A 91 10.08 -20.23 -2.29
C ARG A 91 9.05 -19.65 -1.33
N LYS A 92 7.79 -19.49 -1.75
CA LYS A 92 6.74 -18.82 -0.98
C LYS A 92 6.02 -19.72 0.02
N LYS A 93 6.25 -21.04 0.03
CA LYS A 93 5.56 -21.96 0.96
C LYS A 93 5.84 -21.67 2.44
N HIS A 94 6.96 -21.03 2.74
CA HIS A 94 7.38 -20.68 4.11
C HIS A 94 6.85 -19.32 4.58
N TYR A 95 6.20 -18.57 3.70
CA TYR A 95 5.72 -17.23 4.01
C TYR A 95 4.38 -17.33 4.74
N VAL A 96 4.24 -16.59 5.83
CA VAL A 96 2.97 -16.42 6.54
C VAL A 96 2.21 -15.28 5.88
N TYR A 97 0.95 -15.54 5.54
CA TYR A 97 0.06 -14.57 4.90
C TYR A 97 -1.19 -14.38 5.75
N TYR A 98 -1.73 -13.17 5.74
CA TYR A 98 -2.91 -12.80 6.53
C TYR A 98 -4.03 -12.31 5.61
N PRO A 99 -4.66 -13.20 4.82
CA PRO A 99 -5.83 -12.81 4.04
C PRO A 99 -7.00 -12.49 4.96
N ASP A 100 -7.82 -11.52 4.56
CA ASP A 100 -9.08 -11.25 5.24
C ASP A 100 -10.17 -12.28 4.89
N GLU A 101 -11.38 -12.08 5.41
CA GLU A 101 -12.51 -12.99 5.15
C GLU A 101 -12.95 -13.04 3.67
N TYR A 102 -12.45 -12.13 2.84
CA TYR A 102 -12.69 -12.05 1.40
C TYR A 102 -11.51 -12.59 0.57
N ASN A 103 -10.54 -13.24 1.21
CA ASN A 103 -9.30 -13.73 0.61
C ASN A 103 -8.42 -12.61 0.00
N TYR A 104 -8.46 -11.39 0.54
CA TYR A 104 -7.56 -10.33 0.12
C TYR A 104 -6.38 -10.12 1.07
N LEU A 105 -5.21 -9.94 0.46
CA LEU A 105 -3.98 -9.48 1.08
C LEU A 105 -3.85 -7.97 0.85
N TYR A 106 -3.43 -7.21 1.87
CA TYR A 106 -3.40 -5.74 1.81
C TYR A 106 -2.01 -5.15 1.80
N VAL A 107 -1.82 -4.16 0.94
CA VAL A 107 -0.62 -3.30 0.92
C VAL A 107 -0.97 -1.99 1.62
N TYR A 108 -0.03 -1.48 2.42
CA TYR A 108 -0.20 -0.26 3.22
C TYR A 108 0.78 0.85 2.86
N TYR A 109 1.84 0.52 2.11
CA TYR A 109 2.85 1.49 1.67
C TYR A 109 2.55 2.01 0.27
N PHE A 110 2.87 3.28 0.06
CA PHE A 110 2.81 3.95 -1.24
C PHE A 110 3.98 4.92 -1.36
N THR A 111 4.16 5.47 -2.54
CA THR A 111 5.15 6.54 -2.78
C THR A 111 4.46 7.83 -3.12
N LEU A 112 4.88 8.87 -2.45
CA LEU A 112 4.39 10.21 -2.65
C LEU A 112 5.32 10.95 -3.62
N LEU A 113 4.76 11.43 -4.73
CA LEU A 113 5.49 12.25 -5.68
C LEU A 113 5.05 13.70 -5.54
N PHE A 114 6.03 14.60 -5.57
CA PHE A 114 5.83 16.03 -5.54
C PHE A 114 6.07 16.61 -6.93
N GLU A 115 5.19 17.49 -7.35
CA GLU A 115 5.27 18.23 -8.60
C GLU A 115 5.66 19.69 -8.34
N LYS A 116 6.19 20.35 -9.38
CA LYS A 116 6.52 21.77 -9.30
C LYS A 116 5.24 22.57 -9.09
N GLY A 117 5.17 23.31 -7.98
CA GLY A 117 4.02 24.15 -7.63
C GLY A 117 3.15 23.59 -6.51
N ASP A 118 3.46 22.40 -5.99
CA ASP A 118 2.79 21.85 -4.82
C ASP A 118 2.94 22.78 -3.59
N ASN A 119 1.82 22.98 -2.89
CA ASN A 119 1.80 23.78 -1.66
C ASN A 119 2.19 22.94 -0.45
N LEU A 120 3.42 23.09 0.02
CA LEU A 120 3.93 22.33 1.17
C LEU A 120 3.60 22.99 2.53
N ASP A 121 2.99 24.17 2.54
CA ASP A 121 2.69 24.92 3.78
C ASP A 121 1.62 24.20 4.64
N ASP A 122 0.87 23.27 4.04
CA ASP A 122 -0.13 22.47 4.74
C ASP A 122 0.45 21.25 5.49
N ILE A 123 1.76 21.00 5.34
CA ILE A 123 2.46 19.88 6.00
C ILE A 123 2.78 20.25 7.45
N ILE A 124 2.24 19.47 8.37
CA ILE A 124 2.51 19.59 9.81
C ILE A 124 3.51 18.50 10.19
N TYR A 125 4.72 18.87 10.59
CA TYR A 125 5.71 17.91 11.09
C TYR A 125 5.36 17.47 12.51
N LEU A 126 5.31 16.16 12.74
CA LEU A 126 5.03 15.60 14.05
C LEU A 126 6.35 15.17 14.71
N ASN A 127 6.53 15.51 15.98
CA ASN A 127 7.65 15.01 16.77
C ASN A 127 7.32 13.61 17.32
N ILE A 128 7.05 12.67 16.41
CA ILE A 128 6.59 11.31 16.71
C ILE A 128 7.48 10.31 15.98
N TYR A 129 7.89 9.27 16.70
CA TYR A 129 8.79 8.22 16.24
C TYR A 129 8.26 6.85 16.69
N ASN A 130 8.82 5.78 16.12
CA ASN A 130 8.54 4.40 16.51
C ASN A 130 7.06 3.99 16.41
N VAL A 131 6.38 4.48 15.38
CA VAL A 131 5.01 4.07 15.08
C VAL A 131 5.01 2.59 14.66
N GLU A 132 4.15 1.79 15.28
CA GLU A 132 4.06 0.35 15.03
C GLU A 132 3.62 0.05 13.59
N ARG A 133 4.20 -0.97 12.96
CA ARG A 133 3.82 -1.41 11.61
C ARG A 133 2.45 -2.12 11.61
N PRO A 134 1.74 -2.13 10.46
CA PRO A 134 0.60 -3.03 10.30
C PRO A 134 1.05 -4.50 10.47
N THR A 135 0.28 -5.29 11.21
CA THR A 135 0.61 -6.69 11.50
C THR A 135 0.21 -7.66 10.37
N ASP A 136 -0.68 -7.23 9.49
CA ASP A 136 -1.24 -7.99 8.37
C ASP A 136 -0.74 -7.47 7.00
N GLU A 137 0.36 -6.71 6.98
CA GLU A 137 0.92 -6.13 5.77
C GLU A 137 1.44 -7.22 4.81
N TYR A 138 0.90 -7.23 3.59
CA TYR A 138 1.48 -7.96 2.48
C TYR A 138 2.62 -7.16 1.86
N VAL A 139 3.85 -7.64 2.05
CA VAL A 139 5.03 -7.09 1.41
C VAL A 139 5.30 -7.88 0.14
N ASN A 140 5.23 -7.20 -1.01
CA ASN A 140 5.53 -7.82 -2.29
C ASN A 140 7.05 -8.06 -2.43
N ASP A 141 7.46 -9.13 -3.13
CA ASP A 141 8.87 -9.47 -3.42
C ASP A 141 9.62 -8.32 -4.14
N SER A 142 8.90 -7.40 -4.77
CA SER A 142 9.46 -6.21 -5.41
C SER A 142 8.59 -4.99 -5.15
N LYS A 143 9.02 -4.10 -4.24
CA LYS A 143 8.37 -2.80 -4.03
C LYS A 143 8.35 -1.92 -5.30
N SER A 144 9.18 -2.23 -6.29
CA SER A 144 9.24 -1.53 -7.58
C SER A 144 8.10 -1.85 -8.56
N HIS A 145 7.49 -3.04 -8.47
CA HIS A 145 6.58 -3.55 -9.52
C HIS A 145 5.10 -3.36 -9.19
N TYR A 146 4.78 -3.22 -7.91
CA TYR A 146 3.44 -2.99 -7.40
C TYR A 146 3.43 -1.78 -6.47
N ARG A 147 4.11 -0.73 -6.93
CA ARG A 147 4.23 0.53 -6.22
C ARG A 147 2.94 1.30 -6.41
N GLU A 148 2.17 1.47 -5.34
CA GLU A 148 1.14 2.50 -5.34
C GLU A 148 1.85 3.86 -5.34
N ILE A 149 1.58 4.67 -6.36
CA ILE A 149 2.14 6.00 -6.52
C ILE A 149 1.01 7.00 -6.38
N ILE A 150 1.16 7.96 -5.48
CA ILE A 150 0.18 9.01 -5.21
C ILE A 150 0.87 10.35 -5.48
N LEU A 151 0.22 11.22 -6.26
CA LEU A 151 0.66 12.60 -6.44
C LEU A 151 0.24 13.42 -5.21
N PHE A 152 1.11 14.32 -4.73
CA PHE A 152 0.82 15.12 -3.54
C PHE A 152 -0.47 15.94 -3.67
N ASN A 153 -0.71 16.54 -4.83
CA ASN A 153 -1.93 17.29 -5.13
C ASN A 153 -3.22 16.44 -5.12
N ARG A 154 -3.11 15.11 -5.26
CA ARG A 154 -4.22 14.14 -5.19
C ARG A 154 -4.27 13.35 -3.90
N LEU A 155 -3.30 13.53 -3.01
CA LEU A 155 -3.11 12.72 -1.81
C LEU A 155 -4.38 12.61 -0.96
N GLU A 156 -5.08 13.73 -0.73
CA GLU A 156 -6.32 13.73 0.05
C GLU A 156 -7.40 12.85 -0.60
N GLU A 157 -7.62 13.00 -1.90
CA GLU A 157 -8.64 12.28 -2.65
C GLU A 157 -8.33 10.78 -2.71
N ASP A 158 -7.12 10.43 -3.13
CA ASP A 158 -6.73 9.04 -3.36
C ASP A 158 -6.71 8.24 -2.04
N LEU A 159 -6.15 8.78 -0.95
CA LEU A 159 -6.14 8.07 0.35
C LEU A 159 -7.53 7.96 0.97
N ILE A 160 -8.41 8.95 0.78
CA ILE A 160 -9.81 8.86 1.21
C ILE A 160 -10.52 7.77 0.43
N GLU A 161 -10.36 7.74 -0.90
CA GLU A 161 -10.95 6.72 -1.76
C GLU A 161 -10.49 5.32 -1.33
N TYR A 162 -9.19 5.12 -1.12
CA TYR A 162 -8.66 3.84 -0.65
C TYR A 162 -9.20 3.44 0.73
N TYR A 163 -9.31 4.38 1.67
CA TYR A 163 -9.92 4.12 2.96
C TYR A 163 -11.39 3.69 2.82
N GLU A 164 -12.16 4.37 1.97
CA GLU A 164 -13.54 3.99 1.70
C GLU A 164 -13.66 2.62 1.03
N ASN A 165 -12.83 2.39 0.03
CA ASN A 165 -12.85 1.18 -0.78
C ASN A 165 -12.46 -0.03 0.05
N TYR A 166 -11.35 0.03 0.79
CA TYR A 166 -10.72 -1.13 1.41
C TYR A 166 -10.92 -1.23 2.93
N ASN A 167 -10.83 -0.12 3.68
CA ASN A 167 -11.09 -0.17 5.13
C ASN A 167 -12.60 -0.26 5.41
N LEU A 168 -13.43 0.49 4.67
CA LEU A 168 -14.89 0.45 4.80
C LEU A 168 -15.58 -0.51 3.84
N LYS A 169 -14.81 -1.26 3.02
CA LYS A 169 -15.28 -2.32 2.13
C LYS A 169 -16.37 -1.87 1.14
N LYS A 170 -16.29 -0.63 0.66
CA LYS A 170 -17.27 -0.09 -0.30
C LYS A 170 -16.99 -0.43 -1.75
N ALA A 171 -15.79 -0.90 -2.07
CA ALA A 171 -15.45 -1.25 -3.44
C ALA A 171 -16.28 -2.43 -3.94
N HIS A 172 -16.56 -2.46 -5.25
CA HIS A 172 -17.29 -3.55 -5.91
C HIS A 172 -16.73 -4.94 -5.57
N ARG A 173 -15.42 -5.06 -5.35
CA ARG A 173 -14.75 -6.33 -5.04
C ARG A 173 -15.23 -7.05 -3.77
N TYR A 174 -15.94 -6.34 -2.88
CA TYR A 174 -16.52 -6.91 -1.67
C TYR A 174 -17.96 -7.38 -1.85
N THR A 175 -18.61 -7.10 -3.00
CA THR A 175 -19.89 -7.70 -3.36
C THR A 175 -19.69 -9.16 -3.78
N LYS A 176 -20.77 -9.95 -3.75
CA LYS A 176 -20.73 -11.36 -4.18
C LYS A 176 -20.23 -11.51 -5.63
N GLU A 177 -20.75 -10.68 -6.54
CA GLU A 177 -20.34 -10.68 -7.95
C GLU A 177 -18.89 -10.23 -8.11
N GLY A 178 -18.47 -9.21 -7.35
CA GLY A 178 -17.10 -8.72 -7.34
C GLY A 178 -16.09 -9.75 -6.85
N GLN A 179 -16.42 -10.50 -5.79
CA GLN A 179 -15.58 -11.59 -5.29
C GLN A 179 -15.40 -12.68 -6.34
N GLN A 180 -16.50 -13.14 -6.95
CA GLN A 180 -16.45 -14.16 -8.00
C GLN A 180 -15.57 -13.71 -9.17
N ARG A 181 -15.75 -12.46 -9.61
CA ARG A 181 -14.93 -11.88 -10.69
C ARG A 181 -13.45 -11.78 -10.31
N CYS A 182 -13.13 -11.32 -9.10
CA CYS A 182 -11.74 -11.22 -8.65
C CYS A 182 -11.08 -12.59 -8.54
N GLU A 183 -11.78 -13.59 -7.99
CA GLU A 183 -11.26 -14.95 -7.88
C GLU A 183 -11.02 -15.58 -9.25
N GLN A 184 -11.97 -15.44 -10.18
CA GLN A 184 -11.82 -15.93 -11.56
C GLN A 184 -10.64 -15.28 -12.27
N ASN A 185 -10.49 -13.96 -12.16
CA ASN A 185 -9.35 -13.24 -12.73
C ASN A 185 -8.03 -13.74 -12.13
N ALA A 186 -7.95 -13.87 -10.81
CA ALA A 186 -6.76 -14.34 -10.12
C ALA A 186 -6.35 -15.75 -10.59
N LYS A 187 -7.31 -16.67 -10.71
CA LYS A 187 -7.07 -18.02 -11.27
C LYS A 187 -6.58 -17.95 -12.72
N ALA A 188 -7.21 -17.14 -13.55
CA ALA A 188 -6.84 -16.98 -14.95
C ALA A 188 -5.40 -16.46 -15.11
N ILE A 189 -4.97 -15.50 -14.27
CA ILE A 189 -3.59 -14.98 -14.31
C ILE A 189 -2.58 -16.08 -13.96
N ILE A 190 -2.86 -16.90 -12.93
CA ILE A 190 -1.97 -18.02 -12.57
C ILE A 190 -1.90 -19.07 -13.68
N GLU A 191 -3.01 -19.36 -14.36
CA GLU A 191 -3.00 -20.29 -15.50
C GLU A 191 -2.19 -19.74 -16.70
N VAL A 192 -2.27 -18.43 -16.97
CA VAL A 192 -1.42 -17.78 -17.98
C VAL A 192 0.05 -17.91 -17.61
N LEU A 193 0.40 -17.70 -16.34
CA LEU A 193 1.76 -17.82 -15.87
C LEU A 193 2.32 -19.24 -16.08
N LYS A 194 1.58 -20.27 -15.66
CA LYS A 194 1.98 -21.68 -15.88
C LYS A 194 2.20 -21.98 -17.36
N LYS A 195 1.32 -21.49 -18.24
CA LYS A 195 1.46 -21.66 -19.71
C LYS A 195 2.70 -20.95 -20.24
N TYR A 196 2.99 -19.75 -19.74
CA TYR A 196 4.18 -19.00 -20.13
C TYR A 196 5.46 -19.76 -19.79
N ASP A 197 5.55 -20.35 -18.59
CA ASP A 197 6.70 -21.16 -18.19
C ASP A 197 6.92 -22.38 -19.08
N LEU A 198 5.83 -23.07 -19.47
CA LEU A 198 5.89 -24.18 -20.42
C LEU A 198 6.42 -23.72 -21.78
N LEU A 199 5.95 -22.59 -22.30
CA LEU A 199 6.44 -22.04 -23.57
C LEU A 199 7.92 -21.66 -23.51
N GLN A 200 8.41 -21.15 -22.38
CA GLN A 200 9.82 -20.84 -22.19
C GLN A 200 10.69 -22.11 -22.10
N LYS A 201 10.19 -23.19 -21.45
CA LYS A 201 10.87 -24.49 -21.43
C LYS A 201 11.05 -25.08 -22.83
N HIS A 202 10.10 -24.89 -23.75
CA HIS A 202 10.17 -25.38 -25.13
C HIS A 202 10.98 -24.49 -26.11
N LYS A 203 11.44 -23.30 -25.69
CA LYS A 203 12.28 -22.40 -26.50
C LYS A 203 13.78 -22.55 -26.22
N LYS A 204 14.15 -23.30 -25.17
CA LYS A 204 15.54 -23.66 -24.85
C LYS A 204 15.86 -25.03 -25.45
#